data_AF-A0A349SD48-F1
#
_entry.id   AF-A0A349SD48-F1
#
_cell.length_a   1.000
_cell.length_b   1.000
_cell.length_c   1.000
_cell.angle_alpha   90.00
_cell.angle_beta   90.00
_cell.angle_gamma   90.00
#
_symmetry.space_group_name_H-M   'P 1'
#
loop_
_entity.id
_entity.type
_entity.pdbx_description
1 polymer ?
#
loop_
_entity_poly.entity_id
_entity_poly.type
_entity_poly.pdbx_seq_one_letter_code
_entity_poly.pdbx_strand_id
1 'polypeptide(L)'
;MNDTLAELLAPIRKFLHCSTPSAWIEAACQNQALLLADHANCEKKAASTAMNLMYKYTDRPELLKKMSQLAREELLHFQQVVELMQARGVRYEGVSASRYAASLRALSESKGEAQLVDTLLIGAIIEARSCERFAALAPHLDEELAKFYRSLLKS
;
A
#
# COMPACT_ATOMS: atom_id res chain seq x y z
N MET A 1 3.94 20.75 13.62
CA MET A 1 4.05 19.77 12.51
C MET A 1 3.74 18.33 12.94
N ASN A 2 3.95 17.94 14.21
CA ASN A 2 3.59 16.61 14.72
C ASN A 2 2.08 16.41 14.95
N ASP A 3 1.33 17.45 15.33
CA ASP A 3 -0.11 17.30 15.64
C ASP A 3 -0.95 16.90 14.42
N THR A 4 -0.65 17.46 13.25
CA THR A 4 -1.39 17.17 12.00
C THR A 4 -1.24 15.71 11.53
N LEU A 5 -0.08 15.11 11.76
CA LEU A 5 0.13 13.70 11.39
C LEU A 5 -0.57 12.75 12.37
N ALA A 6 -0.56 13.09 13.66
CA ALA A 6 -1.28 12.33 14.68
C ALA A 6 -2.79 12.33 14.42
N GLU A 7 -3.35 13.48 14.03
CA GLU A 7 -4.76 13.62 13.65
C GLU A 7 -5.12 12.78 12.42
N LEU A 8 -4.26 12.79 11.38
CA LEU A 8 -4.46 12.00 10.16
C LEU A 8 -4.42 10.48 10.44
N LEU A 9 -3.55 10.04 11.35
CA LEU A 9 -3.39 8.61 11.68
C LEU A 9 -4.39 8.10 12.71
N ALA A 10 -5.04 8.96 13.48
CA ALA A 10 -6.01 8.56 14.51
C ALA A 10 -7.13 7.64 13.96
N PRO A 11 -7.83 7.96 12.84
CA PRO A 11 -8.84 7.05 12.29
C PRO A 11 -8.24 5.74 11.79
N ILE A 12 -7.03 5.76 11.21
CA ILE A 12 -6.33 4.56 10.73
C ILE A 12 -5.98 3.63 11.90
N ARG A 13 -5.44 4.18 12.98
CA ARG A 13 -5.12 3.42 14.20
C ARG A 13 -6.35 2.87 14.90
N LYS A 14 -7.50 3.53 14.76
CA LYS A 14 -8.79 3.02 15.26
C LYS A 14 -9.34 1.90 14.37
N PHE A 15 -9.14 1.99 13.06
CA PHE A 15 -9.57 0.98 12.08
C PHE A 15 -8.72 -0.30 12.15
N LEU A 16 -7.41 -0.17 12.38
CA LEU A 16 -6.50 -1.29 12.52
C LEU A 16 -6.49 -1.85 13.97
N HIS A 17 -6.44 -3.16 14.10
CA HIS A 17 -6.51 -3.82 15.42
C HIS A 17 -5.17 -3.91 16.16
N CYS A 18 -4.06 -3.55 15.51
CA CYS A 18 -2.73 -3.56 16.12
C CYS A 18 -1.80 -2.57 15.43
N SER A 19 -0.82 -2.06 16.17
CA SER A 19 0.29 -1.29 15.59
C SER A 19 1.31 -2.19 14.89
N THR A 20 2.11 -1.59 14.02
CA THR A 20 3.27 -2.28 13.46
C THR A 20 4.27 -2.63 14.57
N PRO A 21 4.67 -3.91 14.72
CA PRO A 21 5.64 -4.31 15.74
C PRO A 21 7.02 -3.72 15.48
N SER A 22 7.75 -3.32 16.53
CA SER A 22 9.12 -2.78 16.41
C SER A 22 10.06 -3.74 15.70
N ALA A 23 9.92 -5.06 15.92
CA ALA A 23 10.71 -6.07 15.22
C ALA A 23 10.54 -6.03 13.68
N TRP A 24 9.36 -5.63 13.17
CA TRP A 24 9.17 -5.43 11.74
C TRP A 24 9.91 -4.18 11.25
N ILE A 25 9.88 -3.09 12.03
CA ILE A 25 10.58 -1.84 11.72
C ILE A 25 12.10 -2.08 11.67
N GLU A 26 12.65 -2.76 12.67
CA GLU A 26 14.06 -3.12 12.74
C GLU A 26 14.49 -3.95 11.51
N ALA A 27 13.71 -4.98 11.17
CA ALA A 27 13.97 -5.81 9.99
C ALA A 27 13.89 -5.00 8.68
N ALA A 28 12.91 -4.10 8.56
CA ALA A 28 12.75 -3.23 7.39
C ALA A 28 13.94 -2.26 7.23
N CYS A 29 14.41 -1.67 8.32
CA CYS A 29 15.58 -0.78 8.30
C CYS A 29 16.88 -1.50 7.89
N GLN A 30 17.02 -2.79 8.25
CA GLN A 30 18.16 -3.62 7.85
C GLN A 30 18.08 -4.12 6.41
N ASN A 31 16.89 -4.15 5.80
CA ASN A 31 16.63 -4.78 4.50
C ASN A 31 15.95 -3.82 3.51
N GLN A 32 16.38 -2.56 3.45
CA GLN A 32 15.71 -1.51 2.66
C GLN A 32 15.62 -1.81 1.16
N ALA A 33 16.62 -2.47 0.57
CA ALA A 33 16.59 -2.88 -0.84
C ALA A 33 15.42 -3.84 -1.13
N LEU A 34 15.22 -4.84 -0.26
CA LEU A 34 14.10 -5.77 -0.34
C LEU A 34 12.76 -5.05 -0.09
N LEU A 35 12.72 -4.14 0.89
CA LEU A 35 11.54 -3.34 1.19
C LEU A 35 11.09 -2.53 -0.02
N LEU A 36 12.01 -1.82 -0.69
CA LEU A 36 11.70 -1.00 -1.85
C LEU A 36 11.24 -1.85 -3.05
N ALA A 37 11.89 -3.00 -3.28
CA ALA A 37 11.47 -3.92 -4.34
C ALA A 37 10.06 -4.51 -4.08
N ASP A 38 9.75 -4.91 -2.85
CA ASP A 38 8.40 -5.38 -2.49
C ASP A 38 7.37 -4.24 -2.52
N HIS A 39 7.75 -3.03 -2.12
CA HIS A 39 6.90 -1.83 -2.19
C HIS A 39 6.53 -1.52 -3.65
N ALA A 40 7.51 -1.45 -4.57
CA ALA A 40 7.24 -1.29 -6.00
C ALA A 40 6.29 -2.39 -6.52
N ASN A 41 6.47 -3.64 -6.08
CA ASN A 41 5.54 -4.71 -6.42
C ASN A 41 4.14 -4.48 -5.86
N CYS A 42 4.00 -3.94 -4.64
CA CYS A 42 2.73 -3.59 -4.03
C CYS A 42 1.97 -2.55 -4.85
N GLU A 43 2.61 -1.47 -5.27
CA GLU A 43 1.95 -0.42 -6.08
C GLU A 43 1.46 -0.96 -7.43
N LYS A 44 2.32 -1.74 -8.09
CA LYS A 44 1.94 -2.42 -9.34
C LYS A 44 0.77 -3.39 -9.15
N LYS A 45 0.71 -4.11 -8.01
CA LYS A 45 -0.41 -5.02 -7.67
C LYS A 45 -1.68 -4.26 -7.32
N ALA A 46 -1.59 -3.09 -6.67
CA ALA A 46 -2.71 -2.22 -6.37
C ALA A 46 -3.35 -1.70 -7.66
N ALA A 47 -2.54 -1.15 -8.57
CA ALA A 47 -2.97 -0.75 -9.91
C ALA A 47 -3.63 -1.91 -10.68
N SER A 48 -3.01 -3.09 -10.67
CA SER A 48 -3.56 -4.28 -11.32
C SER A 48 -4.91 -4.72 -10.73
N THR A 49 -5.08 -4.60 -9.42
CA THR A 49 -6.35 -4.91 -8.74
C THR A 49 -7.45 -3.94 -9.16
N ALA A 50 -7.15 -2.64 -9.23
CA ALA A 50 -8.07 -1.62 -9.73
C ALA A 50 -8.48 -1.89 -11.20
N MET A 51 -7.52 -2.22 -12.06
CA MET A 51 -7.79 -2.62 -13.45
C MET A 51 -8.71 -3.84 -13.54
N ASN A 52 -8.45 -4.88 -12.74
CA ASN A 52 -9.28 -6.09 -12.72
C ASN A 52 -10.73 -5.79 -12.28
N LEU A 53 -10.93 -4.88 -11.32
CA LEU A 53 -12.26 -4.45 -10.92
C LEU A 53 -12.99 -3.72 -12.06
N MET A 54 -12.29 -2.90 -12.85
CA MET A 54 -12.88 -2.23 -14.01
C MET A 54 -13.30 -3.20 -15.11
N TYR A 55 -12.50 -4.24 -15.38
CA TYR A 55 -12.88 -5.28 -16.35
C TYR A 55 -14.09 -6.11 -15.89
N LYS A 56 -14.23 -6.32 -14.58
CA LYS A 56 -15.27 -7.18 -14.01
C LYS A 56 -16.61 -6.48 -13.82
N TYR A 57 -16.61 -5.20 -13.44
CA TYR A 57 -17.81 -4.45 -13.05
C TYR A 57 -18.05 -3.27 -13.99
N THR A 58 -18.33 -3.57 -15.26
CA THR A 58 -18.44 -2.58 -16.35
C THR A 58 -19.70 -1.72 -16.28
N ASP A 59 -20.69 -2.14 -15.50
CA ASP A 59 -22.00 -1.50 -15.32
C ASP A 59 -22.05 -0.55 -14.11
N ARG A 60 -20.90 -0.27 -13.46
CA ARG A 60 -20.80 0.58 -12.27
C ARG A 60 -19.97 1.85 -12.54
N PRO A 61 -20.55 2.93 -13.10
CA PRO A 61 -19.80 4.12 -13.55
C PRO A 61 -18.92 4.77 -12.47
N GLU A 62 -19.43 4.89 -11.24
CA GLU A 62 -18.66 5.47 -10.13
C GLU A 62 -17.46 4.60 -9.74
N LEU A 63 -17.62 3.28 -9.75
CA LEU A 63 -16.50 2.36 -9.52
C LEU A 63 -15.45 2.47 -10.62
N LEU A 64 -15.87 2.50 -11.89
CA LEU A 64 -14.96 2.67 -13.03
C LEU A 64 -14.14 3.96 -12.91
N LYS A 65 -14.80 5.08 -12.58
CA LYS A 65 -14.15 6.37 -12.38
C LYS A 65 -13.13 6.32 -11.24
N LYS A 66 -13.52 5.78 -10.09
CA LYS A 66 -12.65 5.69 -8.91
C LYS A 66 -11.47 4.73 -9.10
N MET A 67 -11.70 3.56 -9.69
CA MET A 67 -10.63 2.60 -9.97
C MET A 67 -9.66 3.10 -11.05
N SER A 68 -10.14 3.86 -12.05
CA SER A 68 -9.25 4.50 -13.03
C SER A 68 -8.38 5.59 -12.41
N GLN A 69 -8.92 6.36 -11.45
CA GLN A 69 -8.13 7.32 -10.68
C GLN A 69 -7.06 6.62 -9.85
N LEU A 70 -7.48 5.61 -9.07
CA LEU A 70 -6.58 4.81 -8.23
C LEU A 70 -5.47 4.16 -9.06
N ALA A 71 -5.79 3.48 -10.16
CA ALA A 71 -4.78 2.82 -10.98
C ALA A 71 -3.70 3.78 -11.51
N ARG A 72 -4.06 5.02 -11.85
CA ARG A 72 -3.09 6.03 -12.31
C ARG A 72 -2.20 6.52 -11.16
N GLU A 73 -2.79 6.73 -9.99
CA GLU A 73 -2.06 7.13 -8.79
C GLU A 73 -1.06 6.05 -8.36
N GLU A 74 -1.47 4.79 -8.32
CA GLU A 74 -0.56 3.71 -7.94
C GLU A 74 0.54 3.45 -8.98
N LEU A 75 0.28 3.70 -10.27
CA LEU A 75 1.33 3.65 -11.27
C LEU A 75 2.33 4.81 -11.13
N LEU A 76 1.87 5.99 -10.65
CA LEU A 76 2.76 7.09 -10.32
C LEU A 76 3.61 6.74 -9.08
N HIS A 77 3.02 6.17 -8.03
CA HIS A 77 3.78 5.68 -6.87
C HIS A 77 4.80 4.62 -7.27
N PHE A 78 4.40 3.65 -8.09
CA PHE A 78 5.29 2.64 -8.64
C PHE A 78 6.50 3.28 -9.34
N GLN A 79 6.27 4.26 -10.22
CA GLN A 79 7.33 4.97 -10.91
C GLN A 79 8.28 5.66 -9.90
N GLN A 80 7.74 6.37 -8.91
CA GLN A 80 8.54 7.05 -7.89
C GLN A 80 9.39 6.09 -7.06
N VAL A 81 8.86 4.92 -6.67
CA VAL A 81 9.65 3.91 -5.96
C VAL A 81 10.78 3.38 -6.84
N VAL A 82 10.53 3.13 -8.12
CA VAL A 82 11.56 2.65 -9.06
C VAL A 82 12.66 3.70 -9.27
N GLU A 83 12.29 4.97 -9.43
CA GLU A 83 13.26 6.07 -9.53
C GLU A 83 14.10 6.19 -8.26
N LEU A 84 13.49 6.05 -7.07
CA LEU A 84 14.19 6.04 -5.79
C LEU A 84 15.14 4.84 -5.67
N MET A 85 14.72 3.65 -6.11
CA MET A 85 15.58 2.47 -6.16
C MET A 85 16.80 2.70 -7.06
N GLN A 86 16.60 3.27 -8.25
CA GLN A 86 17.69 3.59 -9.18
C GLN A 86 18.68 4.59 -8.58
N ALA A 87 18.18 5.68 -7.99
CA ALA A 87 19.02 6.68 -7.32
C ALA A 87 19.88 6.07 -6.18
N ARG A 88 19.39 5.01 -5.55
CA ARG A 88 20.06 4.29 -4.46
C ARG A 88 20.89 3.08 -4.91
N GLY A 89 21.00 2.83 -6.22
CA GLY A 89 21.71 1.66 -6.76
C GLY A 89 21.05 0.32 -6.40
N VAL A 90 19.77 0.32 -6.03
CA VAL A 90 18.99 -0.88 -5.72
C VAL A 90 18.47 -1.48 -7.02
N ARG A 91 18.85 -2.72 -7.30
CA ARG A 91 18.33 -3.45 -8.47
C ARG A 91 16.91 -3.92 -8.21
N TYR A 92 16.07 -3.80 -9.24
CA TYR A 92 14.73 -4.37 -9.18
C TYR A 92 14.78 -5.86 -9.48
N GLU A 93 14.70 -6.67 -8.41
CA GLU A 93 14.72 -8.12 -8.49
C GLU A 93 13.32 -8.71 -8.25
N GLY A 94 13.11 -9.94 -8.73
CA GLY A 94 11.85 -10.65 -8.52
C GLY A 94 11.69 -11.03 -7.04
N VAL A 95 10.80 -10.34 -6.34
CA VAL A 95 10.40 -10.67 -4.97
C VAL A 95 9.09 -11.43 -5.00
N SER A 96 9.06 -12.61 -4.37
CA SER A 96 7.82 -13.38 -4.22
C SER A 96 6.81 -12.62 -3.37
N ALA A 97 5.53 -12.65 -3.76
CA ALA A 97 4.48 -12.01 -2.97
C ALA A 97 4.42 -12.60 -1.55
N SER A 98 4.28 -11.72 -0.54
CA SER A 98 4.04 -12.15 0.83
C SER A 98 2.65 -12.80 1.00
N ARG A 99 2.47 -13.53 2.11
CA ARG A 99 1.19 -14.17 2.44
C ARG A 99 0.03 -13.20 2.67
N TYR A 100 0.30 -11.94 3.02
CA TYR A 100 -0.68 -11.03 3.64
C TYR A 100 -1.96 -10.85 2.82
N ALA A 101 -1.86 -10.32 1.61
CA ALA A 101 -3.03 -10.05 0.77
C ALA A 101 -3.74 -11.34 0.34
N ALA A 102 -2.99 -12.43 0.11
CA ALA A 102 -3.59 -13.73 -0.22
C ALA A 102 -4.39 -14.30 0.96
N SER A 103 -3.85 -14.22 2.18
CA SER A 103 -4.55 -14.66 3.40
C SER A 103 -5.82 -13.85 3.66
N LEU A 104 -5.82 -12.54 3.44
CA LEU A 104 -7.03 -11.72 3.57
C LEU A 104 -8.10 -12.12 2.55
N ARG A 105 -7.71 -12.31 1.28
CA ARG A 105 -8.63 -12.75 0.23
C ARG A 105 -9.22 -14.13 0.50
N ALA A 106 -8.47 -15.02 1.13
CA ALA A 106 -8.95 -16.35 1.52
C ALA A 106 -10.04 -16.34 2.60
N LEU A 107 -10.21 -15.22 3.33
CA LEU A 107 -11.30 -15.06 4.31
C LEU A 107 -12.64 -14.68 3.65
N SER A 108 -12.63 -14.30 2.36
CA SER A 108 -13.84 -13.94 1.62
C SER A 108 -14.40 -15.17 0.90
N GLU A 109 -15.57 -15.62 1.32
CA GLU A 109 -16.35 -16.67 0.63
C GLU A 109 -17.46 -16.08 -0.26
N SER A 110 -17.60 -14.75 -0.26
CA SER A 110 -18.67 -14.04 -0.94
C SER A 110 -18.65 -14.22 -2.46
N LYS A 111 -19.85 -14.31 -3.04
CA LYS A 111 -20.07 -14.40 -4.49
C LYS A 111 -20.94 -13.25 -4.99
N GLY A 112 -20.93 -13.03 -6.30
CA GLY A 112 -21.74 -11.99 -6.93
C GLY A 112 -21.41 -10.60 -6.41
N GLU A 113 -22.43 -9.83 -6.01
CA GLU A 113 -22.25 -8.45 -5.56
C GLU A 113 -21.53 -8.33 -4.21
N ALA A 114 -21.75 -9.28 -3.29
CA ALA A 114 -21.09 -9.29 -1.98
C ALA A 114 -19.56 -9.43 -2.11
N GLN A 115 -19.09 -10.09 -3.17
CA GLN A 115 -17.66 -10.23 -3.45
C GLN A 115 -16.98 -8.86 -3.71
N LEU A 116 -17.69 -7.92 -4.32
CA LEU A 116 -17.16 -6.57 -4.54
C LEU A 116 -16.94 -5.87 -3.20
N VAL A 117 -17.91 -5.94 -2.29
CA VAL A 117 -17.83 -5.33 -0.96
C VAL A 117 -16.64 -5.88 -0.20
N ASP A 118 -16.48 -7.21 -0.14
CA ASP A 118 -15.33 -7.84 0.52
C ASP A 118 -13.99 -7.40 -0.10
N THR A 119 -13.94 -7.31 -1.43
CA THR A 119 -12.73 -6.87 -2.13
C THR A 119 -12.35 -5.44 -1.76
N LEU A 120 -13.34 -4.54 -1.68
CA LEU A 120 -13.13 -3.14 -1.29
C LEU A 120 -12.72 -3.02 0.18
N LEU A 121 -13.32 -3.81 1.08
CA LEU A 121 -12.95 -3.85 2.50
C LEU A 121 -11.53 -4.37 2.71
N ILE A 122 -11.16 -5.44 2.01
CA ILE A 122 -9.78 -5.97 2.03
C ILE A 122 -8.80 -4.92 1.50
N GLY A 123 -9.15 -4.22 0.41
CA GLY A 123 -8.37 -3.09 -0.09
C GLY A 123 -8.15 -2.02 0.98
N ALA A 124 -9.23 -1.59 1.66
CA ALA A 124 -9.14 -0.61 2.73
C ALA A 124 -8.23 -1.06 3.90
N ILE A 125 -8.25 -2.34 4.27
CA ILE A 125 -7.35 -2.91 5.30
C ILE A 125 -5.89 -2.84 4.85
N ILE A 126 -5.62 -3.19 3.58
CA ILE A 126 -4.27 -3.15 3.01
C ILE A 126 -3.74 -1.71 3.00
N GLU A 127 -4.53 -0.76 2.49
CA GLU A 127 -4.11 0.65 2.42
C GLU A 127 -3.92 1.28 3.80
N ALA A 128 -4.84 1.02 4.73
CA ALA A 128 -4.70 1.48 6.12
C ALA A 128 -3.40 0.95 6.75
N ARG A 129 -3.05 -0.33 6.50
CA ARG A 129 -1.81 -0.92 7.01
C ARG A 129 -0.57 -0.33 6.34
N SER A 130 -0.61 -0.08 5.03
CA SER A 130 0.49 0.59 4.32
C SER A 130 0.75 1.98 4.90
N CYS A 131 -0.29 2.79 5.07
CA CYS A 131 -0.21 4.13 5.65
C CYS A 131 0.35 4.11 7.09
N GLU A 132 -0.16 3.21 7.95
CA GLU A 132 0.35 3.08 9.32
C GLU A 132 1.83 2.64 9.35
N ARG A 133 2.25 1.75 8.45
CA ARG A 133 3.65 1.32 8.32
C ARG A 133 4.57 2.41 7.81
N PHE A 134 4.17 3.16 6.79
CA PHE A 134 4.97 4.28 6.29
C PHE A 134 5.20 5.32 7.39
N ALA A 135 4.15 5.64 8.16
CA ALA A 135 4.27 6.55 9.29
C ALA A 135 5.16 6.00 10.42
N ALA A 136 5.03 4.71 10.73
CA ALA A 136 5.84 4.06 11.76
C ALA A 136 7.31 3.92 11.37
N LEU A 137 7.60 3.71 10.08
CA LEU A 137 8.96 3.47 9.60
C LEU A 137 9.72 4.79 9.35
N ALA A 138 9.06 5.84 8.87
CA ALA A 138 9.70 7.10 8.47
C ALA A 138 10.65 7.74 9.51
N PRO A 139 10.40 7.70 10.84
CA PRO A 139 11.35 8.21 11.84
C PRO A 139 12.69 7.46 11.92
N HIS A 140 12.78 6.27 11.34
CA HIS A 140 13.94 5.38 11.42
C HIS A 140 14.76 5.32 10.12
N LEU A 141 14.39 6.09 9.12
CA LEU A 141 15.02 6.12 7.79
C LEU A 141 15.85 7.39 7.63
N ASP A 142 16.71 7.40 6.61
CA ASP A 142 17.38 8.62 6.17
C ASP A 142 16.35 9.67 5.69
N GLU A 143 16.79 10.93 5.62
CA GLU A 143 15.92 12.07 5.36
C GLU A 143 15.13 11.96 4.04
N GLU A 144 15.77 11.47 2.97
CA GLU A 144 15.15 11.35 1.65
C GLU A 144 14.04 10.29 1.66
N LEU A 145 14.33 9.09 2.15
CA LEU A 145 13.34 8.01 2.19
C LEU A 145 12.23 8.30 3.20
N ALA A 146 12.56 8.91 4.35
CA ALA A 146 11.58 9.36 5.32
C ALA A 146 10.63 10.40 4.73
N LYS A 147 11.15 11.35 3.94
CA LYS A 147 10.33 12.36 3.25
C LYS A 147 9.42 11.72 2.21
N PHE A 148 9.94 10.77 1.43
CA PHE A 148 9.15 10.02 0.44
C PHE A 148 8.00 9.23 1.09
N TYR A 149 8.26 8.45 2.14
CA TYR A 149 7.19 7.72 2.82
C TYR A 149 6.19 8.63 3.53
N ARG A 150 6.61 9.80 4.04
CA ARG A 150 5.66 10.80 4.56
C ARG A 150 4.80 11.42 3.47
N SER A 151 5.29 11.59 2.24
CA SER A 151 4.45 12.11 1.15
C SER A 151 3.35 11.13 0.74
N LEU A 152 3.60 9.82 0.82
CA LEU A 152 2.60 8.79 0.51
C LEU A 152 1.46 8.71 1.54
N LEU A 153 1.60 9.29 2.73
CA LEU A 153 0.55 9.27 3.76
C LEU A 153 -0.70 10.11 3.40
N LYS A 154 -0.61 10.92 2.36
CA LYS A 154 -1.67 11.86 1.94
C LYS A 154 -2.37 11.43 0.64
N SER A 155 -1.96 10.31 0.07
CA SER A 155 -2.63 9.65 -1.05
C SER A 155 -3.82 8.82 -0.59
#